data_AF-A0A9N9HNG8-F1
#
_entry.id   AF-A0A9N9HNG8-F1
#
_cell.length_a   1.000
_cell.length_b   1.000
_cell.length_c   1.000
_cell.angle_alpha   90.00
_cell.angle_beta   90.00
_cell.angle_gamma   90.00
#
_symmetry.space_group_name_H-M   'P 1'
#
loop_
_entity.id
_entity.type
_entity.pdbx_description
1 polymer ?
#
loop_
_entity_poly.entity_id
_entity_poly.type
_entity_poly.pdbx_seq_one_letter_code
_entity_poly.pdbx_strand_id
1 'polypeptide(L)' 'AENGLKVAMYNAGNLHFKGCGGAKRDIQKAIYYMKLAAYNEYAPAIKFCKEHHIE' A
#
# COMPACT_ATOMS: atom_id res chain seq x y z
N ALA A 1 17.48 8.49 1.13
CA ALA A 1 16.46 8.34 2.19
C ALA A 1 15.43 7.28 1.76
N GLU A 2 15.76 6.00 1.89
CA GLU A 2 14.91 4.89 1.38
C GLU A 2 13.70 4.59 2.28
N ASN A 3 13.79 4.95 3.56
CA ASN A 3 12.70 4.75 4.52
C ASN A 3 11.46 5.60 4.23
N GLY A 4 11.61 6.77 3.61
CA GLY A 4 10.47 7.64 3.26
C GLY A 4 9.66 7.09 2.09
N LEU A 5 10.33 6.46 1.13
CA LEU A 5 9.70 5.98 -0.11
C LEU A 5 8.71 4.83 0.18
N LYS A 6 9.13 3.86 0.99
CA LYS A 6 8.28 2.71 1.35
C LYS A 6 7.07 3.07 2.21
N VAL A 7 7.21 4.08 3.09
CA VAL A 7 6.10 4.66 3.86
C VAL A 7 5.13 5.39 2.93
N ALA A 8 5.64 6.16 1.96
CA ALA A 8 4.80 6.87 1.00
C ALA A 8 3.99 5.89 0.12
N MET A 9 4.60 4.80 -0.34
CA MET A 9 3.92 3.74 -1.09
C MET A 9 2.79 3.11 -0.25
N TYR A 10 3.05 2.74 1.00
CA TYR A 10 2.01 2.22 1.89
C TYR A 10 0.85 3.20 2.08
N ASN A 11 1.15 4.48 2.30
CA ASN A 11 0.12 5.51 2.47
C ASN A 11 -0.71 5.71 1.20
N ALA A 12 -0.07 5.70 0.02
CA ALA A 12 -0.77 5.77 -1.27
C ALA A 12 -1.71 4.57 -1.46
N GLY A 13 -1.25 3.35 -1.14
CA GLY A 13 -2.09 2.16 -1.19
C GLY A 13 -3.29 2.27 -0.26
N ASN A 14 -3.09 2.77 0.96
CA ASN A 14 -4.16 2.96 1.94
C ASN A 14 -5.17 4.04 1.51
N LEU A 15 -4.70 5.11 0.86
CA LEU A 15 -5.55 6.17 0.32
C LEU A 15 -6.50 5.61 -0.75
N HIS A 16 -5.96 4.82 -1.68
CA HIS A 16 -6.74 4.16 -2.72
C HIS A 16 -7.67 3.06 -2.17
N PHE A 17 -7.26 2.37 -1.10
CA PHE A 17 -8.09 1.34 -0.45
C PHE A 17 -9.31 1.94 0.24
N LYS A 18 -9.11 3.06 0.96
CA LYS A 18 -10.15 3.76 1.72
C LYS A 18 -11.00 4.70 0.85
N GLY A 19 -10.46 5.17 -0.28
CA GLY A 19 -11.12 6.17 -1.12
C GLY A 19 -11.30 7.51 -0.39
N CYS A 20 -10.24 7.99 0.27
CA CYS A 20 -10.29 9.21 1.09
C CYS A 20 -9.66 10.41 0.36
N GLY A 21 -10.04 11.63 0.73
CA GLY A 21 -9.45 12.87 0.18
C GLY A 21 -9.79 13.17 -1.29
N GLY A 22 -10.95 12.70 -1.79
CA GLY A 22 -11.38 12.90 -3.17
C GLY A 22 -10.83 11.87 -4.17
N ALA A 23 -9.98 10.96 -3.73
CA ALA A 23 -9.56 9.82 -4.53
C ALA A 23 -10.68 8.77 -4.60
N LYS A 24 -11.04 8.31 -5.81
CA LYS A 24 -11.92 7.15 -5.96
C LYS A 24 -11.27 5.93 -5.32
N ARG A 25 -12.08 5.14 -4.62
CA ARG A 25 -11.68 3.83 -4.12
C ARG A 25 -11.27 2.97 -5.31
N ASP A 26 -10.01 2.56 -5.32
CA ASP A 26 -9.41 1.76 -6.38
C ASP A 26 -8.60 0.65 -5.72
N ILE A 27 -9.23 -0.52 -5.61
CA ILE A 27 -8.63 -1.68 -4.95
C ILE A 27 -7.42 -2.19 -5.73
N GLN A 28 -7.42 -2.09 -7.06
CA GLN A 28 -6.29 -2.54 -7.87
C GLN A 28 -5.06 -1.66 -7.64
N LYS A 29 -5.23 -0.33 -7.64
CA LYS A 29 -4.14 0.59 -7.28
C LYS A 29 -3.70 0.43 -5.82
N ALA A 30 -4.64 0.23 -4.90
CA ALA A 30 -4.32 -0.03 -3.51
C ALA A 30 -3.38 -1.24 -3.35
N ILE A 31 -3.74 -2.35 -3.99
CA ILE A 31 -2.96 -3.59 -3.99
C ILE A 31 -1.59 -3.35 -4.64
N TYR A 32 -1.53 -2.64 -5.78
CA TYR A 32 -0.27 -2.34 -6.45
C TYR A 32 0.73 -1.61 -5.54
N TYR A 33 0.31 -0.54 -4.88
CA TYR A 33 1.18 0.21 -3.97
C TYR A 33 1.54 -0.58 -2.70
N MET A 34 0.63 -1.41 -2.19
CA MET A 34 0.92 -2.30 -1.06
C MET A 34 1.97 -3.35 -1.43
N LYS A 35 1.86 -3.98 -2.60
CA LYS A 35 2.89 -4.91 -3.11
C LYS A 35 4.24 -4.21 -3.29
N LEU A 36 4.25 -2.99 -3.81
CA LEU A 36 5.47 -2.22 -4.02
C LEU A 36 6.16 -1.84 -2.69
N ALA A 37 5.38 -1.44 -1.69
CA ALA A 37 5.89 -1.20 -0.34
C ALA A 37 6.41 -2.50 0.31
N ALA A 38 5.71 -3.62 0.10
CA ALA A 38 6.14 -4.93 0.60
C ALA A 38 7.43 -5.42 -0.08
N TYR A 39 7.59 -5.17 -1.38
CA TYR A 39 8.81 -5.45 -2.13
C TYR A 39 10.02 -4.66 -1.59
N ASN A 40 9.80 -3.44 -1.11
CA ASN A 40 10.80 -2.63 -0.41
C ASN A 40 10.92 -2.97 1.09
N GLU A 41 10.56 -4.20 1.46
CA GLU A 41 10.67 -4.77 2.81
C GLU A 41 9.95 -3.94 3.89
N TYR A 42 8.87 -3.25 3.53
CA TYR A 42 8.09 -2.50 4.51
C TYR A 42 7.17 -3.43 5.30
N ALA A 43 7.55 -3.71 6.54
CA ALA A 43 6.83 -4.64 7.42
C ALA A 43 5.30 -4.40 7.49
N PRO A 44 4.79 -3.15 7.58
CA PRO A 44 3.34 -2.91 7.57
C PRO A 44 2.65 -3.30 6.27
N ALA A 45 3.30 -3.12 5.11
CA ALA A 45 2.75 -3.52 3.83
C ALA A 45 2.78 -5.05 3.66
N ILE A 46 3.86 -5.71 4.10
CA ILE A 46 3.95 -7.18 4.10
C ILE A 46 2.83 -7.77 4.97
N LYS A 47 2.60 -7.20 6.16
CA LYS A 47 1.52 -7.63 7.05
C LYS A 47 0.15 -7.43 6.38
N PHE A 48 -0.08 -6.26 5.78
CA PHE A 48 -1.31 -5.98 5.04
C PHE A 48 -1.55 -6.99 3.92
N CYS A 49 -0.54 -7.29 3.09
CA CYS A 49 -0.69 -8.26 2.01
C CYS A 49 -1.03 -9.65 2.54
N LYS A 50 -0.42 -10.08 3.67
CA LYS A 50 -0.74 -11.36 4.32
C LYS A 50 -2.17 -11.39 4.88
N GLU A 51 -2.61 -10.34 5.57
CA GLU A 51 -3.95 -10.24 6.17
C GLU A 51 -5.06 -10.20 5.11
N HIS A 52 -4.77 -9.65 3.94
CA HIS A 52 -5.71 -9.50 2.84
C HIS A 52 -5.56 -10.56 1.74
N HIS A 53 -4.73 -11.61 1.95
CA HIS A 53 -4.46 -12.65 0.96
C HIS A 53 -4.04 -12.10 -0.43
N ILE A 54 -3.21 -11.06 -0.42
CA ILE A 54 -2.67 -10.43 -1.62
C ILE A 54 -1.36 -11.12 -1.97
N GLU A 55 -1.38 -11.91 -3.05
CA GLU A 55 -0.25 -12.71 -3.58
C GLU A 55 0.81 -11.86 -4.28
#